data_AF-A0A7V1C246-F1
#
_entry.id   AF-A0A7V1C246-F1
#
_cell.length_a   1.000
_cell.length_b   1.000
_cell.length_c   1.000
_cell.angle_alpha   90.00
_cell.angle_beta   90.00
_cell.angle_gamma   90.00
#
_symmetry.space_group_name_H-M   'P 1'
#
loop_
_entity.id
_entity.type
_entity.pdbx_description
1 polymer ?
#
loop_
_entity_poly.entity_id
_entity_poly.type
_entity_poly.pdbx_seq_one_letter_code
_entity_poly.pdbx_strand_id
1 'polypeptide(L)'
;MEDKLLDEQKESWERELFVPICDGVTFFKIQVPKGEDFLDRWTSASLPKAVVVTISFTEPFKTLDGTLDVPDAEKITRTIAIDRTRKIRFIFVKKEDGKEQSNEELFKKSK
;
A
#
# COMPACT_ATOMS: atom_id res chain seq x y z
N MET A 1 17.54 -24.49 27.31
CA MET A 1 16.10 -24.18 27.19
C MET A 1 16.06 -22.67 27.09
N GLU A 2 16.15 -22.13 25.88
CA GLU A 2 16.19 -20.68 25.67
C GLU A 2 14.80 -20.09 25.89
N ASP A 3 14.81 -18.98 26.60
CA ASP A 3 13.66 -18.26 27.13
C ASP A 3 12.69 -17.85 26.01
N LYS A 4 11.47 -18.40 26.02
CA LYS A 4 10.37 -18.02 25.11
C LYS A 4 9.55 -16.83 25.63
N LEU A 5 10.08 -16.05 26.58
CA LEU A 5 9.34 -14.99 27.25
C LEU A 5 9.58 -13.58 26.68
N LEU A 6 10.46 -13.42 25.70
CA LEU A 6 10.78 -12.10 25.11
C LEU A 6 9.94 -11.76 23.86
N ASP A 7 9.21 -12.70 23.29
CA ASP A 7 8.38 -12.47 22.10
C ASP A 7 6.96 -11.95 22.42
N GLU A 8 6.52 -12.04 23.68
CA GLU A 8 5.16 -11.62 24.09
C GLU A 8 5.03 -10.10 24.27
N GLN A 9 6.14 -9.35 24.20
CA GLN A 9 6.19 -7.92 24.48
C GLN A 9 6.56 -7.05 23.27
N LYS A 10 6.27 -7.51 22.06
CA LYS A 10 6.19 -6.59 20.91
C LYS A 10 4.92 -5.76 21.05
N GLU A 11 5.08 -4.46 21.24
CA GLU A 11 3.97 -3.52 21.35
C GLU A 11 3.03 -3.67 20.13
N SER A 12 1.72 -3.47 20.31
CA SER A 12 0.71 -3.80 19.30
C SER A 12 0.87 -3.08 17.94
N TRP A 13 1.68 -2.01 17.87
CA TRP A 13 2.05 -1.29 16.65
C TRP A 13 3.20 -1.92 15.86
N GLU A 14 3.94 -2.87 16.45
CA GLU A 14 4.95 -3.68 15.74
C GLU A 14 4.35 -4.86 14.99
N ARG A 15 3.05 -5.14 15.18
CA ARG A 15 2.31 -6.06 14.32
C ARG A 15 2.14 -5.37 12.99
N GLU A 16 2.78 -5.89 11.94
CA GLU A 16 2.64 -5.38 10.57
C GLU A 16 1.15 -5.22 10.23
N LEU A 17 0.69 -3.97 10.22
CA LEU A 17 -0.69 -3.64 9.94
C LEU A 17 -0.91 -3.82 8.43
N PHE A 18 -1.39 -4.99 8.03
CA PHE A 18 -1.73 -5.24 6.62
C PHE A 18 -3.05 -4.54 6.29
N VAL A 19 -2.96 -3.36 5.67
CA VAL A 19 -4.11 -2.60 5.20
C VAL A 19 -4.27 -2.84 3.70
N PRO A 20 -5.31 -3.57 3.24
CA PRO A 20 -5.57 -3.73 1.82
C PRO A 20 -5.94 -2.38 1.20
N ILE A 21 -5.19 -1.95 0.19
CA ILE A 21 -5.39 -0.64 -0.48
C ILE A 21 -6.30 -0.78 -1.71
N CYS A 22 -6.09 -1.83 -2.50
CA CYS A 22 -6.88 -2.14 -3.70
C CYS A 22 -6.73 -3.62 -4.08
N ASP A 23 -7.66 -4.12 -4.90
CA ASP A 23 -7.66 -5.44 -5.53
C ASP A 23 -7.44 -5.34 -7.04
N GLY A 24 -7.25 -6.48 -7.71
CA GLY A 24 -7.19 -6.54 -9.18
C GLY A 24 -5.94 -5.97 -9.84
N VAL A 25 -4.87 -5.70 -9.08
CA VAL A 25 -3.60 -5.23 -9.66
C VAL A 25 -2.98 -6.33 -10.52
N THR A 26 -2.77 -6.03 -11.80
CA THR A 26 -2.20 -6.96 -12.79
C THR A 26 -0.79 -6.58 -13.22
N PHE A 27 -0.41 -5.31 -13.01
CA PHE A 27 0.95 -4.82 -13.20
C PHE A 27 1.31 -3.85 -12.07
N PHE A 28 2.51 -4.01 -11.51
CA PHE A 28 3.05 -3.09 -10.52
C PHE A 28 4.56 -2.98 -10.66
N LYS A 29 5.06 -1.74 -10.78
CA LYS A 29 6.49 -1.45 -10.87
C LYS A 29 6.83 -0.17 -10.11
N ILE A 30 7.92 -0.23 -9.34
CA ILE A 30 8.52 0.94 -8.70
C ILE A 30 9.95 1.07 -9.21
N GLN A 31 10.33 2.26 -9.64
CA GLN A 31 11.68 2.53 -10.14
C GLN A 31 12.19 3.86 -9.60
N VAL A 32 13.52 4.01 -9.53
CA VAL A 32 14.16 5.28 -9.20
C VAL A 32 14.67 5.93 -10.49
N PRO A 33 14.27 7.17 -10.81
CA PRO A 33 14.84 7.90 -11.94
C PRO A 33 16.29 8.28 -11.66
N LYS A 34 17.19 8.02 -12.61
CA LYS A 34 18.61 8.36 -12.56
C LYS A 34 19.06 8.92 -13.91
N GLY A 35 18.96 10.24 -14.05
CA GLY A 35 19.16 10.90 -15.35
C GLY A 35 18.01 10.55 -16.29
N GLU A 36 18.33 10.04 -17.48
CA GLU A 36 17.36 9.56 -18.47
C GLU A 36 16.96 8.08 -18.23
N ASP A 37 17.65 7.38 -17.33
CA ASP A 37 17.44 5.95 -17.05
C ASP A 37 16.59 5.73 -15.79
N PHE A 38 16.12 4.49 -15.64
CA PHE A 38 15.43 4.00 -14.45
C PHE A 38 16.17 2.85 -13.79
N LEU A 39 16.20 2.84 -12.45
CA LEU A 39 16.74 1.76 -11.65
C LEU A 39 15.64 0.98 -10.95
N ASP A 40 15.63 -0.34 -11.13
CA ASP A 40 14.71 -1.25 -10.41
C ASP A 40 15.18 -1.56 -8.99
N ARG A 41 16.48 -1.36 -8.70
CA ARG A 41 17.05 -1.57 -7.37
C ARG A 41 17.79 -0.32 -6.90
N TRP A 42 17.42 0.16 -5.72
CA TRP A 42 18.13 1.24 -5.03
C TRP A 42 19.06 0.67 -3.96
N THR A 43 20.33 1.03 -4.00
CA THR A 43 21.37 0.49 -3.09
C THR A 43 22.11 1.57 -2.28
N SER A 44 21.82 2.86 -2.52
CA SER A 44 22.41 3.94 -1.75
C SER A 44 21.90 3.93 -0.30
N ALA A 45 22.75 4.37 0.63
CA ALA A 45 22.38 4.56 2.02
C ALA A 45 21.41 5.75 2.22
N SER A 46 21.39 6.70 1.28
CA SER A 46 20.45 7.82 1.28
C SER A 46 19.16 7.46 0.53
N LEU A 47 18.04 8.07 0.92
CA LEU A 47 16.78 7.96 0.18
C LEU A 47 16.93 8.49 -1.25
N PRO A 48 16.25 7.87 -2.24
CA PRO A 48 16.20 8.45 -3.58
C PRO A 48 15.41 9.77 -3.53
N LYS A 49 15.70 10.71 -4.44
CA LYS A 49 14.97 12.00 -4.48
C LYS A 49 13.49 11.81 -4.81
N ALA A 50 13.20 10.85 -5.68
CA ALA A 50 11.86 10.47 -6.09
C ALA A 50 11.83 8.99 -6.47
N VAL A 51 10.63 8.44 -6.56
CA VAL A 51 10.33 7.16 -7.19
C VAL A 51 9.26 7.37 -8.25
N VAL A 52 9.30 6.56 -9.28
CA VAL A 52 8.25 6.45 -10.29
C VAL A 52 7.52 5.14 -10.03
N VAL A 53 6.22 5.24 -9.80
CA VAL A 53 5.34 4.10 -9.56
C VAL A 53 4.43 3.95 -10.76
N THR A 54 4.36 2.73 -11.29
CA THR A 54 3.46 2.36 -12.38
C THR A 54 2.58 1.22 -11.93
N ILE A 55 1.28 1.35 -12.15
CA ILE A 55 0.27 0.36 -11.77
C ILE A 55 -0.74 0.16 -12.91
N SER A 56 -1.26 -1.05 -13.06
CA SER A 56 -2.39 -1.35 -13.93
C SER A 56 -3.28 -2.42 -13.32
N PHE A 57 -4.53 -2.42 -13.78
CA PHE A 57 -5.58 -3.36 -13.38
C PHE A 57 -6.18 -4.09 -14.60
N THR A 58 -5.64 -3.82 -15.79
CA THR A 58 -6.13 -4.36 -17.05
C THR A 58 -5.69 -5.81 -17.25
N GLU A 59 -6.48 -6.59 -17.98
CA GLU A 59 -6.15 -7.98 -18.30
C GLU A 59 -4.78 -8.11 -18.99
N PRO A 60 -3.86 -8.94 -18.47
CA PRO A 60 -2.57 -9.17 -19.10
C PRO A 60 -2.70 -9.95 -20.42
N PHE A 61 -1.86 -9.61 -21.40
CA PHE A 61 -1.68 -10.38 -22.61
C PHE A 61 -0.32 -11.07 -22.63
N LYS A 62 -0.22 -12.16 -23.39
CA LYS A 62 1.03 -12.89 -23.57
C LYS A 62 1.88 -12.23 -24.66
N THR A 63 3.10 -11.86 -24.32
CA THR A 63 4.08 -11.29 -25.24
C THR A 63 4.73 -12.38 -26.13
N LEU A 64 5.50 -11.96 -27.13
CA LEU A 64 6.19 -12.86 -28.06
C LEU A 64 7.24 -13.75 -27.39
N ASP A 65 7.87 -13.27 -26.32
CA ASP A 65 8.79 -13.99 -25.43
C ASP A 65 8.07 -14.87 -24.40
N GLY A 66 6.73 -14.86 -24.41
CA GLY A 66 5.90 -15.71 -23.56
C GLY A 66 5.68 -15.18 -22.14
N THR A 67 6.12 -13.95 -21.85
CA THR A 67 5.82 -13.25 -20.59
C THR A 67 4.42 -12.63 -20.63
N LEU A 68 3.91 -12.18 -19.48
CA LEU A 68 2.64 -11.46 -19.39
C LEU A 68 2.93 -9.98 -19.20
N ASP A 69 2.27 -9.14 -19.99
CA ASP A 69 2.33 -7.68 -19.86
C ASP A 69 0.94 -7.07 -20.06
N VAL A 70 0.81 -5.78 -19.78
CA VAL A 70 -0.41 -4.99 -19.99
C VAL A 70 -0.13 -3.89 -21.02
N PRO A 71 -1.13 -3.43 -21.79
CA PRO A 71 -0.93 -2.38 -22.78
C PRO A 71 -0.37 -1.10 -22.14
N ASP A 72 0.60 -0.44 -22.79
CA ASP A 72 1.25 0.75 -22.22
C ASP A 72 0.29 1.92 -21.98
N ALA A 73 -0.73 2.07 -22.81
CA ALA A 73 -1.76 3.09 -22.64
C ALA A 73 -2.58 2.90 -21.34
N GLU A 74 -2.63 1.67 -20.83
CA GLU A 74 -3.36 1.27 -19.62
C GLU A 74 -2.47 1.24 -18.37
N LYS A 75 -1.19 1.62 -18.51
CA LYS A 75 -0.26 1.78 -17.39
C LYS A 75 -0.43 3.17 -16.79
N ILE A 76 -0.82 3.23 -15.52
CA ILE A 76 -0.95 4.48 -14.77
C ILE A 76 0.39 4.75 -14.08
N THR A 77 1.11 5.79 -14.54
CA THR A 77 2.43 6.15 -13.99
C THR A 77 2.39 7.47 -13.23
N ARG A 78 2.98 7.49 -12.03
CA ARG A 78 3.11 8.68 -11.18
C ARG A 78 4.49 8.79 -10.56
N THR A 79 5.06 10.00 -10.59
CA THR A 79 6.31 10.32 -9.89
C THR A 79 6.01 10.85 -8.49
N ILE A 80 6.58 10.22 -7.47
CA ILE A 80 6.44 10.56 -6.05
C ILE A 80 7.79 11.08 -5.55
N ALA A 81 7.85 12.34 -5.15
CA ALA A 81 9.03 12.91 -4.49
C ALA A 81 9.14 12.34 -3.06
N ILE A 82 10.28 11.75 -2.73
CA ILE A 82 10.57 11.17 -1.41
C ILE A 82 11.31 12.17 -0.53
N ASP A 83 12.23 12.95 -1.10
CA ASP A 83 12.89 14.02 -0.38
C ASP A 83 12.01 15.28 -0.39
N ARG A 84 11.02 15.29 0.51
CA ARG A 84 10.29 16.49 0.90
C ARG A 84 10.89 16.93 2.22
N THR A 85 11.66 18.01 2.22
CA THR A 85 12.11 18.74 3.42
C THR A 85 10.99 19.22 4.37
N ARG A 86 9.73 18.76 4.20
CA ARG A 86 8.63 18.97 5.13
C ARG A 86 8.21 17.65 5.76
N LYS A 87 8.33 17.56 7.09
CA LYS A 87 7.61 16.57 7.91
C LYS A 87 6.11 16.75 7.67
N ILE A 88 5.49 15.88 6.86
CA ILE A 88 4.03 15.85 6.74
C ILE A 88 3.50 15.14 7.99
N ARG A 89 2.82 15.89 8.86
CA ARG A 89 2.12 15.33 10.01
C ARG A 89 0.77 14.82 9.53
N PHE A 90 0.55 13.52 9.61
CA PHE A 90 -0.77 12.92 9.36
C PHE A 90 -1.50 12.79 10.70
N ILE A 91 -2.77 13.21 10.75
CA ILE A 91 -3.65 12.98 11.90
C ILE A 91 -4.63 11.90 11.47
N PHE A 92 -4.61 10.75 12.15
CA PHE A 92 -5.63 9.72 11.97
C PHE A 92 -6.93 10.22 12.60
N VAL A 93 -7.84 10.71 11.77
CA VAL A 93 -9.20 11.03 12.22
C VAL A 93 -9.97 9.73 12.26
N LYS A 94 -10.23 9.22 13.47
CA LYS A 94 -11.17 8.11 13.67
C LYS A 94 -12.54 8.59 13.20
N LYS A 95 -12.98 8.12 12.03
CA LYS A 95 -14.39 8.21 11.67
C LYS A 95 -15.11 7.24 12.60
N GLU A 96 -15.97 7.79 13.47
CA GLU A 96 -16.94 6.97 14.17
C GLU A 96 -17.90 6.44 13.11
N ASP A 97 -17.76 5.15 12.78
CA ASP A 97 -18.80 4.44 12.06
C ASP A 97 -20.09 4.58 12.88
N GLY A 98 -21.12 5.13 12.24
CA GLY A 98 -22.36 5.49 12.89
C GLY A 98 -22.93 4.34 13.70
N LYS A 99 -23.28 4.64 14.95
CA LYS A 99 -23.91 3.78 15.96
C LYS A 99 -24.59 2.55 15.35
N GLU A 100 -24.03 1.38 15.63
CA GLU A 100 -24.79 0.13 15.60
C GLU A 100 -26.04 0.34 16.48
N GLN A 101 -27.21 0.46 15.84
CA GLN A 101 -28.47 0.30 16.55
C GLN A 101 -28.54 -1.17 16.95
N SER A 102 -28.25 -1.46 18.21
CA SER A 102 -28.55 -2.75 18.81
C SER A 102 -30.05 -3.03 18.63
N ASN A 103 -30.37 -4.17 18.03
CA ASN A 103 -31.72 -4.65 17.73
C ASN A 103 -32.51 -5.07 18.99
N GLU A 104 -32.33 -4.40 20.13
CA GLU A 104 -32.92 -4.79 21.41
C GLU A 104 -34.07 -3.88 21.88
N GLU A 105 -34.33 -2.76 21.18
CA GLU A 105 -35.45 -1.85 21.50
C GLU A 105 -36.71 -2.08 20.65
N LEU A 106 -36.70 -2.95 19.63
CA LEU A 106 -37.86 -3.22 18.76
C LEU A 106 -38.89 -4.19 19.34
N PHE A 107 -38.59 -4.97 20.39
CA PHE A 107 -39.52 -5.94 20.97
C PHE A 107 -40.28 -5.49 22.23
N LYS A 108 -40.05 -4.27 22.73
CA LYS A 108 -40.81 -3.72 23.89
C LYS A 108 -41.96 -2.79 23.51
N LYS A 109 -42.18 -2.51 22.23
CA LYS A 109 -43.27 -1.64 21.75
C LYS A 109 -44.45 -2.35 21.09
N SER A 110 -44.47 -3.69 21.06
CA SER A 110 -45.65 -4.45 20.65
C SER A 110 -46.27 -5.10 21.89
N LYS A 111 -47.02 -4.30 22.65
CA LYS A 111 -47.95 -4.78 23.68
C LYS A 111 -49.35 -4.30 23.32
#